data_AF-A0A6A8QCX3-F1
#
_entry.id   AF-A0A6A8QCX3-F1
#
_cell.length_a   1.000
_cell.length_b   1.000
_cell.length_c   1.000
_cell.angle_alpha   90.00
_cell.angle_beta   90.00
_cell.angle_gamma   90.00
#
_symmetry.space_group_name_H-M   'P 1'
#
loop_
_entity.id
_entity.type
_entity.pdbx_description
1 polymer ?
#
loop_
_entity_poly.entity_id
_entity_poly.type
_entity_poly.pdbx_seq_one_letter_code
_entity_poly.pdbx_strand_id
1 'polypeptide(L)'
;MQPVTKILNEPNKVLFDKAIKFYFFSRQQDIKKLNSAFQKRLSYSGQVAYSLIITYMREGVLKLEYMDFLNEELKTLLQVDPSHFESLHIKPDEIDEIELNQKVTIKVFDEDANKELKLIYFPDHNKVTLSRV
;
A
#
# COMPACT_ATOMS: atom_id res chain seq x y z
N MET A 1 9.59 0.36 21.35
CA MET A 1 8.15 0.32 21.05
C MET A 1 7.79 -1.14 21.15
N GLN A 2 6.84 -1.48 22.01
CA GLN A 2 6.33 -2.83 22.06
C GLN A 2 5.58 -3.12 20.74
N PRO A 3 5.60 -4.36 20.24
CA PRO A 3 4.86 -4.71 19.05
C PRO A 3 3.37 -4.40 19.21
N VAL A 4 2.78 -3.70 18.24
CA VAL A 4 1.34 -3.45 18.19
C VAL A 4 0.73 -4.45 17.24
N THR A 5 -0.24 -5.24 17.71
CA THR A 5 -0.98 -6.19 16.87
C THR A 5 -2.44 -5.78 16.79
N LYS A 6 -3.01 -5.82 15.59
CA LYS A 6 -4.42 -5.55 15.34
C LYS A 6 -5.05 -6.72 14.60
N ILE A 7 -6.30 -6.99 14.95
CA ILE A 7 -7.18 -7.92 14.24
C ILE A 7 -8.14 -7.09 13.41
N LEU A 8 -8.17 -7.35 12.11
CA LEU A 8 -9.01 -6.69 11.13
C LEU A 8 -10.37 -7.38 11.13
N ASN A 9 -11.45 -6.61 11.22
CA ASN A 9 -12.76 -7.09 10.82
C ASN A 9 -12.84 -7.14 9.28
N GLU A 10 -13.87 -7.76 8.71
CA GLU A 10 -13.98 -7.90 7.25
C GLU A 10 -13.90 -6.56 6.49
N PRO A 11 -14.60 -5.47 6.89
CA PRO A 11 -14.48 -4.19 6.21
C PRO A 11 -13.06 -3.63 6.25
N ASN A 12 -12.42 -3.62 7.42
CA ASN A 12 -11.06 -3.11 7.54
C ASN A 12 -10.07 -3.99 6.79
N LYS A 13 -10.29 -5.31 6.73
CA LYS A 13 -9.45 -6.24 5.97
C LYS A 13 -9.46 -5.88 4.48
N VAL A 14 -10.64 -5.70 3.89
CA VAL A 14 -10.78 -5.35 2.46
C VAL A 14 -10.03 -4.04 2.15
N LEU A 15 -10.21 -3.02 2.98
CA LEU A 15 -9.54 -1.74 2.80
C LEU A 15 -8.03 -1.83 3.02
N PHE A 16 -7.60 -2.60 4.02
CA PHE A 16 -6.19 -2.81 4.32
C PHE A 16 -5.49 -3.60 3.21
N ASP A 17 -6.14 -4.62 2.66
CA ASP A 17 -5.67 -5.37 1.48
C ASP A 17 -5.45 -4.42 0.31
N LYS A 18 -6.43 -3.56 0.03
CA LYS A 18 -6.32 -2.57 -1.04
C LYS A 18 -5.13 -1.65 -0.85
N ALA A 19 -4.91 -1.15 0.37
CA ALA A 19 -3.76 -0.30 0.68
C ALA A 19 -2.42 -1.05 0.47
N ILE A 20 -2.33 -2.31 0.89
CA ILE A 20 -1.13 -3.14 0.72
C ILE A 20 -0.85 -3.42 -0.76
N LYS A 21 -1.86 -3.79 -1.54
CA LYS A 21 -1.75 -4.03 -2.98
C LYS A 21 -1.29 -2.79 -3.72
N PHE A 22 -1.91 -1.64 -3.43
CA PHE A 22 -1.52 -0.36 -4.03
C PHE A 22 -0.08 0.03 -3.65
N TYR A 23 0.30 -0.19 -2.38
CA TYR A 23 1.66 0.03 -1.93
C TYR A 23 2.66 -0.82 -2.74
N PHE A 24 2.39 -2.10 -2.98
CA PHE A 24 3.26 -2.93 -3.81
C PHE A 24 3.32 -2.49 -5.26
N PHE A 25 2.17 -2.20 -5.87
CA PHE A 25 2.09 -1.66 -7.21
C PHE A 25 2.96 -0.40 -7.37
N SER A 26 2.90 0.52 -6.39
CA SER A 26 3.68 1.77 -6.38
C SER A 26 5.18 1.62 -6.11
N ARG A 27 5.63 0.40 -5.76
CA ARG A 27 7.03 0.10 -5.40
C ARG A 27 7.70 -0.89 -6.35
N GLN A 28 7.00 -1.35 -7.39
CA GLN A 28 7.60 -2.21 -8.41
C GLN A 28 8.80 -1.51 -9.08
N GLN A 29 9.83 -2.29 -9.44
CA GLN A 29 11.12 -1.74 -9.90
C GLN A 29 10.99 -0.92 -11.18
N ASP A 30 10.09 -1.32 -12.07
CA ASP A 30 9.92 -0.73 -13.39
C ASP A 30 9.24 0.63 -13.41
N ILE A 31 8.75 1.13 -12.27
CA ILE A 31 8.22 2.50 -12.19
C ILE A 31 9.25 3.52 -12.66
N LYS A 32 10.54 3.28 -12.40
CA LYS A 32 11.64 4.16 -12.85
C LYS A 32 11.77 4.25 -14.38
N LYS A 33 11.14 3.33 -15.13
CA LYS A 33 11.10 3.32 -16.60
C LYS A 33 9.93 4.14 -17.16
N LEU A 34 8.95 4.52 -16.33
CA LEU A 34 7.87 5.41 -16.73
C LEU A 34 8.37 6.83 -16.97
N ASN A 35 7.53 7.68 -17.58
CA ASN A 35 7.83 9.10 -17.63
C ASN A 35 7.82 9.74 -16.22
N SER A 36 8.45 10.91 -16.09
CA SER A 36 8.64 11.58 -14.79
C SER A 36 7.32 11.97 -14.10
N ALA A 37 6.26 12.22 -14.87
CA ALA A 37 4.95 12.55 -14.32
C ALA A 37 4.33 11.34 -13.61
N PHE A 38 4.32 10.17 -14.27
CA PHE A 38 3.83 8.93 -13.66
C PHE A 38 4.71 8.45 -12.52
N GLN A 39 6.04 8.61 -12.62
CA GLN A 39 6.94 8.28 -11.51
C GLN A 39 6.58 9.05 -10.23
N LYS A 40 6.43 10.39 -10.34
CA LYS A 40 6.07 11.23 -9.20
C LYS A 40 4.69 10.87 -8.65
N ARG A 41 3.74 10.67 -9.55
CA ARG A 41 2.36 10.33 -9.21
C ARG A 41 2.30 9.00 -8.44
N LEU A 42 2.89 7.93 -8.98
CA LEU A 42 2.94 6.63 -8.31
C LEU A 42 3.73 6.67 -7.00
N SER A 43 4.83 7.43 -6.94
CA SER A 43 5.59 7.61 -5.70
C SER A 43 4.73 8.26 -4.60
N TYR A 44 3.96 9.29 -4.94
CA TYR A 44 3.07 9.96 -4.00
C TYR A 44 1.92 9.03 -3.56
N SER A 45 1.28 8.35 -4.50
CA SER A 45 0.20 7.40 -4.20
C SER A 45 0.69 6.25 -3.32
N GLY A 46 1.91 5.78 -3.52
CA GLY A 46 2.57 4.82 -2.63
C GLY A 46 2.82 5.34 -1.21
N GLN A 47 3.14 6.63 -1.06
CA GLN A 47 3.24 7.27 0.25
C GLN A 47 1.87 7.37 0.93
N VAL A 48 0.80 7.70 0.19
CA VAL A 48 -0.57 7.73 0.75
C VAL A 48 -1.02 6.35 1.21
N ALA A 49 -0.79 5.31 0.42
CA ALA A 49 -1.06 3.92 0.81
C ALA A 49 -0.29 3.52 2.07
N TYR A 50 0.98 3.90 2.17
CA TYR A 50 1.79 3.71 3.37
C TYR A 50 1.23 4.44 4.59
N SER A 51 0.91 5.73 4.45
CA SER A 51 0.34 6.54 5.53
C SER A 51 -0.95 5.93 6.05
N LEU A 52 -1.83 5.46 5.16
CA LEU A 52 -3.04 4.75 5.55
C LEU A 52 -2.75 3.49 6.38
N ILE A 53 -1.80 2.66 5.96
CA ILE A 53 -1.38 1.46 6.68
C ILE A 53 -0.87 1.82 8.08
N ILE A 54 0.03 2.79 8.19
CA ILE A 54 0.64 3.18 9.46
C ILE A 54 -0.34 3.90 10.38
N THR A 55 -1.17 4.79 9.85
CA THR A 55 -2.25 5.42 10.60
C THR A 55 -3.17 4.37 11.19
N TYR A 56 -3.58 3.36 10.40
CA TYR A 56 -4.37 2.26 10.95
C TYR A 56 -3.63 1.52 12.07
N MET A 57 -2.33 1.26 11.92
CA MET A 57 -1.54 0.58 12.95
C MET A 57 -1.37 1.39 14.24
N ARG A 58 -1.31 2.73 14.14
CA ARG A 58 -1.16 3.62 15.30
C ARG A 58 -2.51 3.91 15.97
N GLU A 59 -3.51 4.30 15.17
CA GLU A 59 -4.77 4.87 15.64
C GLU A 59 -5.91 3.83 15.66
N GLY A 60 -5.79 2.74 14.90
CA GLY A 60 -6.85 1.73 14.75
C GLY A 60 -7.98 2.13 13.81
N VAL A 61 -7.86 3.28 13.15
CA VAL A 61 -8.87 3.82 12.23
C VAL A 61 -8.25 3.96 10.84
N LEU A 62 -8.95 3.47 9.83
CA LEU A 62 -8.62 3.75 8.43
C LEU A 62 -9.21 5.11 8.07
N LYS A 63 -8.36 6.04 7.66
CA LYS A 63 -8.81 7.37 7.22
C LYS A 63 -9.44 7.26 5.83
N LEU A 64 -10.75 7.53 5.76
CA LEU A 64 -11.52 7.47 4.51
C LEU A 64 -10.92 8.37 3.43
N GLU A 65 -10.40 9.54 3.81
CA GLU A 65 -9.73 10.47 2.89
C GLU A 65 -8.59 9.83 2.09
N TYR A 66 -7.79 8.97 2.72
CA TYR A 66 -6.72 8.25 2.02
C TYR A 66 -7.26 7.14 1.13
N MET A 67 -8.35 6.48 1.55
CA MET A 67 -9.03 5.48 0.71
C MET A 67 -9.61 6.12 -0.55
N ASP A 68 -10.30 7.26 -0.39
CA ASP A 68 -10.91 8.00 -1.48
C ASP A 68 -9.84 8.49 -2.46
N PHE A 69 -8.73 9.02 -1.94
CA PHE A 69 -7.58 9.38 -2.76
C PHE A 69 -7.08 8.19 -3.59
N LEU A 70 -6.82 7.03 -2.97
CA LEU A 70 -6.32 5.85 -3.67
C LEU A 70 -7.32 5.29 -4.69
N ASN A 71 -8.62 5.40 -4.41
CA ASN A 71 -9.68 5.01 -5.33
C ASN A 71 -9.73 5.91 -6.56
N GLU A 72 -9.70 7.23 -6.38
CA GLU A 72 -9.68 8.19 -7.48
C GLU A 72 -8.38 8.10 -8.30
N GLU A 73 -7.28 7.82 -7.62
CA GLU A 73 -6.02 7.57 -8.27
C GLU A 73 -6.08 6.33 -9.17
N LEU A 74 -6.60 5.22 -8.66
CA LEU A 74 -6.79 4.00 -9.44
C LEU A 74 -7.66 4.26 -10.67
N LYS A 75 -8.81 4.92 -10.49
CA LYS A 75 -9.71 5.29 -11.59
C LYS A 75 -8.98 6.14 -12.64
N THR A 76 -8.16 7.08 -12.20
CA THR A 76 -7.41 7.93 -13.13
C THR A 76 -6.40 7.09 -13.93
N LEU A 77 -5.67 6.18 -13.28
CA LEU A 77 -4.71 5.32 -13.95
C LEU A 77 -5.38 4.38 -14.97
N LEU A 78 -6.59 3.88 -14.67
CA LEU A 78 -7.38 3.05 -15.58
C LEU A 78 -7.91 3.80 -16.81
N GLN A 79 -7.98 5.13 -16.76
CA GLN A 79 -8.41 5.97 -17.89
C GLN A 79 -7.24 6.38 -18.80
N VAL A 80 -6.00 6.15 -18.37
CA VAL A 80 -4.79 6.46 -19.16
C VAL A 80 -4.58 5.36 -20.19
N ASP A 81 -4.06 5.73 -21.37
CA ASP A 81 -3.69 4.78 -22.41
C ASP A 81 -2.72 3.70 -21.85
N PRO A 82 -3.06 2.40 -21.95
CA PRO A 82 -2.25 1.30 -21.42
C PRO A 82 -0.81 1.28 -21.93
N SER A 83 -0.54 1.83 -23.12
CA SER A 83 0.81 1.94 -23.69
C SER A 83 1.78 2.70 -22.79
N HIS A 84 1.28 3.65 -21.99
CA HIS A 84 2.09 4.36 -21.00
C HIS A 84 2.64 3.48 -19.89
N PHE A 85 2.00 2.32 -19.65
CA PHE A 85 2.36 1.39 -18.58
C PHE A 85 3.03 0.12 -19.11
N GLU A 86 3.36 0.02 -20.41
CA GLU A 86 3.96 -1.18 -21.01
C GLU A 86 5.18 -1.70 -20.26
N SER A 87 6.01 -0.81 -19.73
CA SER A 87 7.20 -1.18 -18.96
C SER A 87 6.92 -1.81 -17.60
N LEU A 88 5.71 -1.65 -17.03
CA LEU A 88 5.34 -2.20 -15.73
C LEU A 88 5.10 -3.70 -15.78
N HIS A 89 5.52 -4.41 -14.73
CA HIS A 89 5.17 -5.82 -14.56
C HIS A 89 3.73 -6.01 -14.09
N ILE A 90 3.24 -5.11 -13.25
CA ILE A 90 1.84 -5.07 -12.81
C ILE A 90 1.22 -3.81 -13.38
N LYS A 91 0.17 -3.96 -14.18
CA LYS A 91 -0.61 -2.86 -14.76
C LYS A 91 -1.65 -2.33 -13.75
N PRO A 92 -2.17 -1.11 -13.94
CA PRO A 92 -3.18 -0.54 -13.05
C PRO A 92 -4.44 -1.40 -12.89
N ASP A 93 -4.90 -2.06 -13.94
CA ASP A 93 -6.05 -2.98 -13.95
C ASP A 93 -5.78 -4.32 -13.24
N GLU A 94 -4.52 -4.69 -13.08
CA GLU A 94 -4.10 -5.92 -12.40
C GLU A 94 -3.85 -5.71 -10.89
N ILE A 95 -4.00 -4.49 -10.36
CA ILE A 95 -3.71 -4.20 -8.94
C ILE A 95 -4.58 -5.05 -8.00
N ASP A 96 -5.85 -5.22 -8.33
CA ASP A 96 -6.77 -6.03 -7.52
C ASP A 96 -6.46 -7.54 -7.62
N GLU A 97 -5.75 -7.96 -8.66
CA GLU A 97 -5.30 -9.35 -8.87
C GLU A 97 -4.03 -9.69 -8.09
N ILE A 98 -3.36 -8.70 -7.50
CA ILE A 98 -2.18 -8.94 -6.66
C ILE A 98 -2.57 -9.87 -5.51
N GLU A 99 -2.06 -11.10 -5.55
CA GLU A 99 -2.24 -12.07 -4.49
C GLU A 99 -1.31 -11.75 -3.32
N LEU A 100 -1.90 -11.52 -2.15
CA LEU A 100 -1.16 -11.34 -0.92
C LEU A 100 -0.85 -12.73 -0.36
N ASN A 101 0.43 -13.12 -0.38
CA ASN A 101 0.91 -14.36 0.23
C ASN A 101 0.44 -14.50 1.69
N GLN A 102 0.45 -15.73 2.22
CA GLN A 102 0.08 -16.06 3.62
C GLN A 102 0.74 -15.16 4.67
N LYS A 103 1.89 -14.58 4.33
CA LYS A 103 2.58 -13.57 5.14
C LYS A 103 3.21 -12.51 4.25
N VAL A 104 2.83 -11.27 4.47
CA VAL A 104 3.40 -10.08 3.86
C VAL A 104 4.29 -9.39 4.88
N THR A 105 5.54 -9.08 4.52
CA THR A 105 6.48 -8.36 5.38
C THR A 105 6.96 -7.08 4.69
N ILE A 106 6.74 -5.94 5.33
CA ILE A 106 7.16 -4.63 4.83
C ILE A 106 8.11 -4.01 5.85
N LYS A 107 9.31 -3.66 5.41
CA LYS A 107 10.23 -2.82 6.20
C LYS A 107 9.99 -1.38 5.82
N VAL A 108 9.80 -0.52 6.82
CA VAL A 108 9.48 0.88 6.60
C VAL A 108 10.30 1.73 7.54
N PHE A 109 10.70 2.90 7.06
CA PHE A 109 11.36 3.89 7.87
C PHE A 109 10.32 4.93 8.32
N ASP A 110 10.19 5.09 9.62
CA ASP A 110 9.32 6.06 10.27
C ASP A 110 10.12 7.33 10.52
N GLU A 111 9.93 8.33 9.66
CA GLU A 111 10.65 9.60 9.73
C GLU A 111 10.31 10.38 10.99
N ASP A 112 9.03 10.37 11.42
CA ASP A 112 8.58 11.07 12.64
C ASP A 112 9.28 10.51 13.89
N ALA A 113 9.41 9.19 13.95
CA ALA A 113 10.02 8.52 15.09
C ALA A 113 11.53 8.26 14.90
N ASN A 114 12.09 8.59 13.73
CA ASN A 114 13.45 8.29 13.28
C ASN A 114 13.84 6.81 13.53
N LYS A 115 13.02 5.86 13.07
CA LYS A 115 13.16 4.43 13.39
C LYS A 115 12.78 3.51 12.23
N GLU A 116 13.44 2.36 12.15
CA GLU A 116 12.98 1.27 11.31
C GLU A 116 11.85 0.48 11.99
N LEU A 117 10.77 0.28 11.25
CA LEU A 117 9.64 -0.52 11.63
C LEU A 117 9.46 -1.69 10.65
N LYS A 118 8.87 -2.76 11.16
CA LYS A 118 8.49 -3.94 10.42
C LYS A 118 7.00 -4.16 10.56
N LEU A 119 6.29 -4.08 9.44
CA LEU A 119 4.92 -4.51 9.33
C LEU A 119 4.89 -5.98 8.88
N ILE A 120 4.15 -6.81 9.60
CA ILE A 120 3.90 -8.20 9.25
C ILE A 120 2.39 -8.38 9.17
N TYR A 121 1.89 -8.60 7.96
CA TYR A 121 0.50 -8.83 7.69
C TYR A 121 0.25 -10.30 7.34
N PHE A 122 -0.77 -10.90 7.96
CA PHE A 122 -1.23 -12.26 7.75
C PHE A 122 -2.66 -12.20 7.21
N PRO A 123 -2.84 -12.17 5.88
CA PRO A 123 -4.16 -12.02 5.25
C PRO A 123 -5.16 -13.08 5.72
N ASP A 124 -4.73 -14.34 5.82
CA ASP A 124 -5.58 -15.48 6.19
C ASP A 124 -6.06 -15.45 7.64
N HIS A 125 -5.37 -14.69 8.49
CA HIS A 125 -5.67 -14.58 9.91
C HIS A 125 -6.27 -13.21 10.26
N ASN A 126 -6.53 -12.36 9.26
CA ASN A 126 -6.97 -10.98 9.42
C ASN A 126 -6.12 -10.23 10.46
N LYS A 127 -4.80 -10.47 10.47
CA LYS A 127 -3.92 -10.03 11.56
C LYS A 127 -2.75 -9.25 11.02
N VAL A 128 -2.49 -8.10 11.62
CA VAL A 128 -1.33 -7.27 11.29
C VAL A 128 -0.56 -6.91 12.55
N THR A 129 0.76 -6.98 12.48
CA THR A 129 1.68 -6.63 13.57
C THR A 129 2.68 -5.59 13.09
N LEU A 130 2.87 -4.54 13.88
CA LEU A 130 3.90 -3.52 13.68
C LEU A 130 4.90 -3.61 14.83
N SER A 131 6.15 -3.92 14.52
CA SER A 131 7.24 -3.98 15.50
C SER A 131 8.41 -3.09 15.07
N ARG A 132 9.35 -2.83 15.97
CA ARG A 132 10.68 -2.36 15.54
C ARG A 132 11.39 -3.47 14.78
N VAL A 133 12.28 -3.07 13.87
CA VAL A 133 13.29 -3.98 13.29
C VAL A 133 14.30 -4.35 14.37
#